data_AF-A0AA40AGT6-F1
#
_entry.id   AF-A0AA40AGT6-F1
#
_cell.length_a   1.000
_cell.length_b   1.000
_cell.length_c   1.000
_cell.angle_alpha   90.00
_cell.angle_beta   90.00
_cell.angle_gamma   90.00
#
_symmetry.space_group_name_H-M   'P 1'
#
loop_
_entity.id
_entity.type
_entity.pdbx_description
1 polymer ?
#
loop_
_entity_poly.entity_id
_entity_poly.type
_entity_poly.pdbx_seq_one_letter_code
_entity_poly.pdbx_strand_id
1 'polypeptide(L)'
;EGDIAFLLSSDVFTSEEQKQLLTPKPGYKYGYVPPLATGHPVIVLKRLSPESQYILVTPISAYSWGKENKFDPPWEQLAHRWKAPSDFRSFFPCQRYQGANASDGGIPRAHEYLYLEGNKRMPKRNASWLHIQSVYVVPLTVMGHFTKSRELLRVDKESFNTLREHMAKDCKAWKESLSRL
;
A
#
# COMPACT_ATOMS: atom_id res chain seq x y z
N GLU A 1 5.13 5.67 12.23
CA GLU A 1 4.20 6.06 11.13
C GLU A 1 5.02 6.68 10.01
N GLY A 2 4.77 6.31 8.76
CA GLY A 2 5.58 6.67 7.58
C GLY A 2 6.67 5.66 7.24
N ASP A 3 7.01 4.77 8.19
CA ASP A 3 8.01 3.73 8.00
C ASP A 3 7.55 2.69 6.99
N ILE A 4 8.48 2.19 6.18
CA ILE A 4 8.26 1.06 5.29
C ILE A 4 8.70 -0.20 6.01
N ALA A 5 7.72 -1.07 6.25
CA ALA A 5 7.90 -2.37 6.83
C ALA A 5 7.54 -3.46 5.80
N PHE A 6 7.43 -4.70 6.25
CA PHE A 6 7.07 -5.83 5.39
C PHE A 6 5.97 -6.65 6.06
N LEU A 7 4.97 -7.09 5.31
CA LEU A 7 4.08 -8.14 5.80
C LEU A 7 4.80 -9.48 5.66
N LEU A 8 4.79 -10.27 6.73
CA LEU A 8 5.31 -11.63 6.71
C LEU A 8 4.64 -12.43 5.57
N SER A 9 5.42 -13.31 4.96
CA SER A 9 4.96 -14.16 3.87
C SER A 9 4.10 -15.29 4.43
N SER A 10 3.11 -15.76 3.68
CA SER A 10 2.15 -16.75 4.21
C SER A 10 2.80 -18.09 4.59
N ASP A 11 3.93 -18.43 3.98
CA ASP A 11 4.72 -19.63 4.23
C ASP A 11 5.40 -19.65 5.61
N VAL A 12 5.53 -18.51 6.28
CA VAL A 12 6.09 -18.47 7.64
C VAL A 12 5.05 -18.75 8.73
N PHE A 13 3.76 -18.74 8.39
CA PHE A 13 2.67 -18.98 9.33
C PHE A 13 2.37 -20.47 9.45
N THR A 14 2.13 -20.91 10.68
CA THR A 14 1.55 -22.23 10.96
C THR A 14 0.15 -22.36 10.36
N SER A 15 -0.35 -23.58 10.18
CA SER A 15 -1.69 -23.83 9.65
C SER A 15 -2.80 -23.13 10.47
N GLU A 16 -2.63 -23.05 11.79
CA GLU A 16 -3.59 -22.37 12.67
C GLU A 16 -3.51 -20.85 12.50
N GLU A 17 -2.31 -20.28 12.44
CA GLU A 17 -2.13 -18.85 12.15
C GLU A 17 -2.67 -18.47 10.77
N GLN A 18 -2.45 -19.29 9.75
CA GLN A 18 -3.05 -19.06 8.42
C GLN A 18 -4.57 -19.01 8.52
N LYS A 19 -5.18 -19.93 9.26
CA LYS A 19 -6.63 -19.95 9.49
C LYS A 19 -7.10 -18.70 10.23
N GLN A 20 -6.36 -18.22 11.23
CA GLN A 20 -6.74 -17.05 12.04
C GLN A 20 -6.48 -15.70 11.35
N LEU A 21 -5.40 -15.59 10.58
CA LEU A 21 -4.89 -14.35 10.01
C LEU A 21 -5.36 -14.10 8.58
N LEU A 22 -5.50 -15.15 7.77
CA LEU A 22 -5.75 -15.03 6.33
C LEU A 22 -7.20 -15.34 5.95
N THR A 23 -7.85 -16.26 6.68
CA THR A 23 -9.23 -16.65 6.39
C THR A 23 -10.20 -15.51 6.71
N PRO A 24 -11.16 -15.21 5.82
CA PRO A 24 -12.22 -14.25 6.11
C PRO A 24 -13.01 -14.60 7.38
N LYS A 25 -13.28 -13.59 8.20
CA LYS A 25 -14.19 -13.69 9.35
C LYS A 25 -15.60 -13.25 8.95
N PRO A 26 -16.68 -13.69 9.63
CA PRO A 26 -18.03 -13.20 9.35
C PRO A 26 -18.10 -11.67 9.33
N GLY A 27 -18.65 -11.10 8.26
CA GLY A 27 -18.70 -9.64 8.04
C GLY A 27 -17.45 -9.04 7.38
N TYR A 28 -16.41 -9.83 7.09
CA TYR A 28 -15.18 -9.34 6.48
C TYR A 28 -14.88 -10.04 5.16
N LYS A 29 -14.42 -9.26 4.17
CA LYS A 29 -14.02 -9.80 2.86
C LYS A 29 -12.72 -10.63 2.94
N TYR A 30 -11.83 -10.29 3.87
CA TYR A 30 -10.54 -10.92 4.09
C TYR A 30 -10.33 -11.19 5.58
N GLY A 31 -9.32 -11.99 5.94
CA GLY A 31 -8.81 -12.03 7.30
C GLY A 31 -8.14 -10.71 7.71
N TYR A 32 -7.32 -10.73 8.76
CA TYR A 32 -6.51 -9.56 9.12
C TYR A 32 -5.57 -9.14 7.99
N VAL A 33 -4.99 -10.11 7.29
CA VAL A 33 -4.10 -9.87 6.15
C VAL A 33 -4.69 -10.52 4.90
N PRO A 34 -4.96 -9.78 3.82
CA PRO A 34 -5.32 -10.40 2.55
C PRO A 34 -4.19 -11.31 2.07
N PRO A 35 -4.46 -12.55 1.61
CA PRO A 35 -3.42 -13.47 1.17
C PRO A 35 -2.47 -12.88 0.13
N LEU A 36 -3.00 -12.13 -0.84
CA LEU A 36 -2.24 -11.47 -1.90
C LEU A 36 -1.39 -10.27 -1.41
N ALA A 37 -1.57 -9.82 -0.17
CA ALA A 37 -0.76 -8.76 0.43
C ALA A 37 0.36 -9.31 1.31
N THR A 38 0.38 -10.61 1.63
CA THR A 38 1.51 -11.24 2.33
C THR A 38 2.79 -11.10 1.51
N GLY A 39 3.94 -10.99 2.19
CA GLY A 39 5.23 -10.82 1.51
C GLY A 39 5.38 -9.51 0.74
N HIS A 40 4.55 -8.49 1.00
CA HIS A 40 4.68 -7.18 0.37
C HIS A 40 5.26 -6.14 1.33
N PRO A 41 6.05 -5.17 0.84
CA PRO A 41 6.33 -3.97 1.61
C PRO A 41 5.06 -3.19 1.90
N VAL A 42 5.00 -2.53 3.05
CA VAL A 42 3.86 -1.71 3.45
C VAL A 42 4.31 -0.39 4.06
N ILE A 43 3.51 0.67 3.91
CA ILE A 43 3.69 1.91 4.67
C ILE A 43 2.85 1.81 5.94
N VAL A 44 3.44 2.08 7.09
CA VAL A 44 2.72 2.21 8.37
C VAL A 44 1.99 3.55 8.41
N LEU A 45 0.68 3.54 8.19
CA LEU A 45 -0.16 4.74 8.09
C LEU A 45 -0.54 5.31 9.45
N LYS A 46 -0.87 4.45 10.41
CA LYS A 46 -1.29 4.87 11.75
C LYS A 46 -1.05 3.81 12.81
N ARG A 47 -0.71 4.26 14.02
CA ARG A 47 -0.74 3.46 15.25
C ARG A 47 -1.30 4.32 16.38
N LEU A 48 -2.36 3.87 17.06
CA LEU A 48 -3.04 4.71 18.06
C LEU A 48 -2.17 5.02 19.29
N SER A 49 -1.40 4.04 19.76
CA SER A 49 -0.47 4.21 20.88
C SER A 49 0.73 3.26 20.75
N PRO A 50 1.84 3.51 21.45
CA PRO A 50 3.00 2.61 21.49
C PRO A 50 2.69 1.19 22.00
N GLU A 51 1.57 0.99 22.68
CA GLU A 51 1.12 -0.30 23.24
C GLU A 51 0.11 -1.01 22.32
N SER A 52 -0.48 -0.29 21.35
CA SER A 52 -1.47 -0.87 20.45
C SER A 52 -0.89 -2.07 19.70
N GLN A 53 -1.65 -3.17 19.71
CA GLN A 53 -1.31 -4.43 19.04
C GLN A 53 -1.64 -4.41 17.55
N TYR A 54 -2.35 -3.39 17.08
CA TYR A 54 -2.78 -3.26 15.70
C TYR A 54 -2.25 -1.98 15.08
N ILE A 55 -1.98 -2.06 13.78
CA ILE A 55 -1.55 -0.91 12.99
C ILE A 55 -2.31 -0.86 11.67
N LEU A 56 -2.45 0.35 11.15
CA LEU A 56 -3.02 0.60 9.84
C LEU A 56 -1.89 0.65 8.83
N VAL A 57 -2.01 -0.15 7.78
CA VAL A 57 -0.99 -0.25 6.73
C VAL A 57 -1.61 -0.17 5.35
N THR A 58 -0.80 0.26 4.38
CA THR A 58 -1.13 0.13 2.96
C THR A 58 0.02 -0.57 2.21
N PRO A 59 -0.25 -1.61 1.42
CA PRO A 59 0.79 -2.29 0.68
C PRO A 59 1.32 -1.49 -0.49
N ILE A 60 2.62 -1.64 -0.71
CA ILE A 60 3.32 -1.23 -1.91
C ILE A 60 3.49 -2.48 -2.77
N SER A 61 3.08 -2.40 -4.03
CA SER A 61 3.18 -3.50 -4.98
C SER A 61 3.87 -3.07 -6.26
N ALA A 62 4.54 -4.05 -6.87
CA ALA A 62 5.05 -3.94 -8.22
C ALA A 62 3.99 -4.24 -9.27
N TYR A 63 2.80 -4.76 -8.90
CA TYR A 63 1.73 -5.12 -9.83
C TYR A 63 2.25 -5.92 -11.04
N SER A 64 3.05 -6.95 -10.76
CA SER A 64 3.66 -7.80 -11.77
C SER A 64 4.41 -7.04 -12.88
N TRP A 65 5.02 -5.90 -12.55
CA TRP A 65 5.87 -5.17 -13.48
C TRP A 65 7.05 -6.03 -13.90
N GLY A 66 7.08 -6.36 -15.18
CA GLY A 66 8.00 -7.31 -15.78
C GLY A 66 7.73 -7.49 -17.26
N LYS A 67 8.54 -8.31 -17.93
CA LYS A 67 8.43 -8.58 -19.37
C LYS A 67 7.07 -9.15 -19.76
N GLU A 68 6.50 -9.97 -18.88
CA GLU A 68 5.20 -10.60 -19.01
C GLU A 68 4.04 -9.59 -19.10
N ASN A 69 4.20 -8.40 -18.50
CA ASN A 69 3.23 -7.30 -18.56
C ASN A 69 3.81 -6.07 -19.26
N LYS A 70 4.78 -6.26 -20.16
CA LYS A 70 5.41 -5.19 -20.98
C LYS A 70 5.96 -4.01 -20.19
N PHE A 71 6.20 -4.20 -18.88
CA PHE A 71 6.56 -3.12 -17.97
C PHE A 71 5.49 -2.01 -17.83
N ASP A 72 4.22 -2.35 -18.10
CA ASP A 72 3.09 -1.42 -18.02
C ASP A 72 2.78 -1.05 -16.56
N PRO A 73 2.35 0.19 -16.29
CA PRO A 73 1.90 0.60 -14.97
C PRO A 73 0.54 -0.04 -14.63
N PRO A 74 0.14 -0.05 -13.35
CA PRO A 74 -1.05 -0.79 -12.92
C PRO A 74 -2.34 -0.41 -13.65
N TRP A 75 -2.56 0.87 -13.98
CA TRP A 75 -3.78 1.33 -14.65
C TRP A 75 -3.85 1.01 -16.15
N GLU A 76 -2.75 0.57 -16.76
CA GLU A 76 -2.72 0.12 -18.16
C GLU A 76 -2.88 -1.40 -18.27
N GLN A 77 -2.73 -2.13 -17.16
CA GLN A 77 -2.85 -3.58 -17.13
C GLN A 77 -4.32 -4.04 -17.08
N LEU A 78 -4.68 -5.00 -17.94
CA LEU A 78 -6.04 -5.56 -18.01
C LEU A 78 -6.49 -6.16 -16.66
N ALA A 79 -5.57 -6.79 -15.92
CA ALA A 79 -5.81 -7.37 -14.61
C ALA A 79 -6.14 -6.34 -13.51
N HIS A 80 -6.10 -5.06 -13.82
CA HIS A 80 -6.35 -3.97 -12.87
C HIS A 80 -7.33 -2.92 -13.40
N ARG A 81 -7.99 -3.18 -14.55
CA ARG A 81 -8.93 -2.27 -15.21
C ARG A 81 -10.12 -1.81 -14.35
N TRP A 82 -10.44 -2.54 -13.28
CA TRP A 82 -11.53 -2.22 -12.35
C TRP A 82 -11.09 -1.27 -11.22
N LYS A 83 -9.80 -0.96 -11.13
CA LYS A 83 -9.26 0.02 -10.18
C LYS A 83 -9.26 1.38 -10.85
N ALA A 84 -9.72 2.41 -10.15
CA ALA A 84 -9.68 3.76 -10.70
C ALA A 84 -8.21 4.21 -10.81
N PRO A 85 -7.76 4.73 -11.97
CA PRO A 85 -6.38 5.20 -12.11
C PRO A 85 -6.00 6.28 -11.09
N SER A 86 -6.96 7.14 -10.70
CA SER A 86 -6.79 8.16 -9.65
C SER A 86 -6.50 7.57 -8.26
N ASP A 87 -6.90 6.33 -7.98
CA ASP A 87 -6.63 5.67 -6.69
C ASP A 87 -5.17 5.24 -6.54
N PHE A 88 -4.35 5.33 -7.59
CA PHE A 88 -2.95 4.94 -7.52
C PHE A 88 -2.04 6.11 -7.08
N ARG A 89 -1.07 5.78 -6.22
CA ARG A 89 0.07 6.64 -5.92
C ARG A 89 1.36 5.92 -6.34
N SER A 90 2.30 6.70 -6.85
CA SER A 90 3.58 6.19 -7.36
C SER A 90 4.73 6.73 -6.53
N PHE A 91 5.72 5.89 -6.24
CA PHE A 91 7.01 6.38 -5.76
C PHE A 91 7.84 6.94 -6.91
N PHE A 92 8.61 7.99 -6.69
CA PHE A 92 9.56 8.46 -7.71
C PHE A 92 10.69 7.43 -7.92
N PRO A 93 11.11 7.12 -9.17
CA PRO A 93 10.66 7.66 -10.46
C PRO A 93 9.70 6.74 -11.23
N CYS A 94 8.90 5.90 -10.55
CA CYS A 94 7.92 5.03 -11.22
C CYS A 94 6.98 5.88 -12.10
N GLN A 95 6.41 5.28 -13.14
CA GLN A 95 5.40 6.00 -13.92
C GLN A 95 4.26 6.45 -12.99
N ARG A 96 3.73 7.64 -13.26
CA ARG A 96 2.62 8.26 -12.54
C ARG A 96 1.46 8.45 -13.48
N TYR A 97 0.26 8.13 -13.02
CA TYR A 97 -0.93 8.41 -13.78
C TYR A 97 -1.02 9.94 -13.98
N GLN A 98 -1.07 10.41 -15.22
CA GLN A 98 -1.03 11.85 -15.51
C GLN A 98 -2.42 12.52 -15.50
N GLY A 99 -3.51 11.73 -15.47
CA GLY A 99 -4.87 12.26 -15.58
C GLY A 99 -5.15 12.93 -16.93
N ALA A 100 -6.40 13.31 -17.15
CA ALA A 100 -6.72 14.33 -18.14
C ALA A 100 -6.67 15.72 -17.47
N ASN A 101 -6.47 16.78 -18.25
CA ASN A 101 -6.53 18.13 -17.69
C ASN A 101 -7.94 18.41 -17.17
N ALA A 102 -8.04 18.98 -15.97
CA ALA A 102 -9.30 19.35 -15.33
C ALA A 102 -10.13 20.38 -16.13
N SER A 103 -9.58 20.94 -17.21
CA SER A 103 -10.29 21.84 -18.13
C SER A 103 -11.34 21.15 -19.00
N ASP A 104 -11.29 19.82 -19.16
CA ASP A 104 -12.15 19.10 -20.12
C ASP A 104 -13.17 18.17 -19.44
N GLY A 105 -13.49 18.39 -18.16
CA GLY A 105 -14.52 17.63 -17.44
C GLY A 105 -14.18 16.15 -17.16
N GLY A 106 -12.91 15.74 -17.30
CA GLY A 106 -12.46 14.36 -17.13
C GLY A 106 -11.39 14.20 -16.05
N ILE A 107 -11.62 13.23 -15.15
CA ILE A 107 -10.75 12.58 -14.13
C ILE A 107 -9.84 13.50 -13.28
N PRO A 108 -9.83 13.38 -11.92
CA PRO A 108 -8.96 14.17 -11.05
C PRO A 108 -7.48 14.13 -11.44
N ARG A 109 -6.80 15.27 -11.25
CA ARG A 109 -5.38 15.49 -11.52
C ARG A 109 -4.52 14.40 -10.86
N ALA A 110 -3.44 14.03 -11.54
CA ALA A 110 -2.37 13.20 -11.00
C ALA A 110 -1.94 13.62 -9.59
N HIS A 111 -2.05 12.73 -8.61
CA HIS A 111 -1.46 12.95 -7.29
C HIS A 111 0.06 13.02 -7.38
N GLU A 112 0.70 13.77 -6.50
CA GLU A 112 2.15 13.88 -6.47
C GLU A 112 2.84 12.54 -6.17
N TYR A 113 4.10 12.45 -6.60
CA TYR A 113 4.97 11.33 -6.26
C TYR A 113 5.11 11.18 -4.74
N LEU A 114 5.35 9.94 -4.33
CA LEU A 114 5.84 9.65 -3.00
C LEU A 114 7.37 9.62 -3.05
N TYR A 115 8.02 10.34 -2.14
CA TYR A 115 9.46 10.28 -1.94
C TYR A 115 9.79 9.61 -0.61
N LEU A 116 11.02 9.10 -0.54
CA LEU A 116 11.59 8.57 0.69
C LEU A 116 12.53 9.62 1.29
N GLU A 117 12.67 9.59 2.60
CA GLU A 117 13.60 10.47 3.32
C GLU A 117 15.05 10.31 2.82
N GLY A 118 15.80 11.41 2.80
CA GLY A 118 17.23 11.40 2.53
C GLY A 118 17.60 10.96 1.11
N ASN A 119 16.78 11.27 0.10
CA ASN A 119 16.98 10.88 -1.31
C ASN A 119 17.05 9.37 -1.56
N LYS A 120 16.58 8.56 -0.60
CA LYS A 120 16.51 7.10 -0.72
C LYS A 120 15.53 6.70 -1.81
N ARG A 121 15.62 5.45 -2.27
CA ARG A 121 14.74 4.89 -3.31
C ARG A 121 14.24 3.51 -2.92
N MET A 122 13.05 3.18 -3.40
CA MET A 122 12.53 1.81 -3.30
C MET A 122 13.47 0.85 -4.03
N PRO A 123 13.68 -0.38 -3.52
CA PRO A 123 14.52 -1.38 -4.20
C PRO A 123 14.05 -1.64 -5.64
N LYS A 124 12.72 -1.70 -5.86
CA LYS A 124 12.10 -1.74 -7.19
C LYS A 124 11.82 -0.32 -7.68
N ARG A 125 12.87 0.37 -8.15
CA ARG A 125 12.84 1.80 -8.51
C ARG A 125 11.74 2.20 -9.50
N ASN A 126 11.43 1.33 -10.47
CA ASN A 126 10.46 1.61 -11.52
C ASN A 126 9.11 0.91 -11.31
N ALA A 127 8.97 0.18 -10.20
CA ALA A 127 7.82 -0.69 -9.95
C ALA A 127 7.40 -0.69 -8.49
N SER A 128 7.01 0.48 -7.99
CA SER A 128 6.57 0.70 -6.62
C SER A 128 5.36 1.64 -6.63
N TRP A 129 4.17 1.05 -6.62
CA TRP A 129 2.90 1.74 -6.52
C TRP A 129 2.14 1.30 -5.29
N LEU A 130 1.22 2.13 -4.84
CA LEU A 130 0.17 1.73 -3.92
C LEU A 130 -1.18 2.10 -4.51
N HIS A 131 -2.21 1.43 -4.02
CA HIS A 131 -3.60 1.71 -4.38
C HIS A 131 -4.33 2.11 -3.10
N ILE A 132 -4.87 3.32 -3.04
CA ILE A 132 -5.36 3.87 -1.76
C ILE A 132 -6.54 3.12 -1.15
N GLN A 133 -7.30 2.39 -1.97
CA GLN A 133 -8.39 1.52 -1.48
C GLN A 133 -7.86 0.23 -0.83
N SER A 134 -6.55 -0.03 -0.91
CA SER A 134 -5.88 -1.17 -0.28
C SER A 134 -5.29 -0.73 1.06
N VAL A 135 -6.16 -0.65 2.07
CA VAL A 135 -5.82 -0.31 3.45
C VAL A 135 -6.24 -1.44 4.38
N TYR A 136 -5.38 -1.81 5.33
CA TYR A 136 -5.60 -2.96 6.21
C TYR A 136 -5.21 -2.64 7.66
N VAL A 137 -6.05 -3.08 8.60
CA VAL A 137 -5.71 -3.14 10.02
C VAL A 137 -5.14 -4.52 10.31
N VAL A 138 -3.86 -4.56 10.65
CA VAL A 138 -3.12 -5.80 10.85
C VAL A 138 -2.54 -5.86 12.27
N PRO A 139 -2.46 -7.05 12.89
CA PRO A 139 -1.75 -7.20 14.15
C PRO A 139 -0.24 -7.01 13.95
N LEU A 140 0.48 -6.52 14.95
CA LEU A 140 1.93 -6.35 14.87
C LEU A 140 2.68 -7.67 14.65
N THR A 141 2.10 -8.79 15.06
CA THR A 141 2.68 -10.12 14.89
C THR A 141 2.87 -10.53 13.44
N VAL A 142 2.17 -9.91 12.49
CA VAL A 142 2.37 -10.18 11.05
C VAL A 142 3.38 -9.24 10.38
N MET A 143 4.00 -8.36 11.16
CA MET A 143 4.96 -7.39 10.66
C MET A 143 6.37 -7.97 10.72
N GLY A 144 7.03 -8.02 9.57
CA GLY A 144 8.44 -8.37 9.44
C GLY A 144 9.32 -7.14 9.19
N HIS A 145 10.62 -7.35 9.34
CA HIS A 145 11.62 -6.36 8.94
C HIS A 145 11.72 -6.27 7.42
N PHE A 146 11.83 -5.05 6.91
CA PHE A 146 12.07 -4.84 5.49
C PHE A 146 13.53 -5.14 5.13
N THR A 147 13.80 -6.37 4.68
CA THR A 147 15.17 -6.86 4.40
C THR A 147 15.69 -6.56 3.00
N LYS A 148 14.86 -5.95 2.14
CA LYS A 148 15.23 -5.63 0.75
C LYS A 148 16.05 -4.34 0.62
N SER A 149 16.34 -3.67 1.75
CA SER A 149 17.22 -2.52 1.87
C SER A 149 18.12 -2.72 3.09
N ARG A 150 19.37 -2.22 3.03
CA ARG A 150 20.27 -2.19 4.19
C ARG A 150 19.88 -1.12 5.21
N GLU A 151 19.10 -0.14 4.77
CA GLU A 151 18.65 0.99 5.56
C GLU A 151 17.15 0.90 5.80
N LEU A 152 16.69 1.39 6.96
CA LEU A 152 15.28 1.67 7.20
C LEU A 152 14.80 2.70 6.18
N LEU A 153 13.76 2.33 5.44
CA LEU A 153 13.10 3.21 4.49
C LEU A 153 11.88 3.85 5.16
N ARG A 154 11.69 5.13 4.90
CA ARG A 154 10.61 5.93 5.45
C ARG A 154 10.15 6.91 4.39
N VAL A 155 8.85 7.01 4.21
CA VAL A 155 8.23 8.03 3.34
C VAL A 155 8.49 9.38 3.97
N ASP A 156 8.92 10.35 3.17
CA ASP A 156 9.13 11.70 3.69
C ASP A 156 7.82 12.30 4.24
N LYS A 157 7.96 13.28 5.13
CA LYS A 157 6.83 13.84 5.86
C LYS A 157 5.75 14.45 4.95
N GLU A 158 6.14 15.12 3.88
CA GLU A 158 5.21 15.80 2.97
C GLU A 158 4.46 14.77 2.12
N SER A 159 5.18 13.84 1.49
CA SER A 159 4.58 12.71 0.76
C SER A 159 3.63 11.89 1.63
N PHE A 160 4.01 11.66 2.89
CA PHE A 160 3.20 10.91 3.84
C PHE A 160 1.90 11.65 4.21
N ASN A 161 1.97 12.95 4.44
CA ASN A 161 0.80 13.77 4.75
C ASN A 161 -0.18 13.81 3.56
N THR A 162 0.32 14.09 2.35
CA THR A 162 -0.52 14.12 1.15
C THR A 162 -1.10 12.75 0.81
N LEU A 163 -0.41 11.65 1.14
CA LEU A 163 -0.95 10.30 1.05
C LEU A 163 -2.13 10.10 2.01
N ARG A 164 -1.97 10.48 3.28
CA ARG A 164 -3.03 10.36 4.28
C ARG A 164 -4.23 11.22 3.96
N GLU A 165 -4.04 12.43 3.46
CA GLU A 165 -5.12 13.30 3.01
C GLU A 165 -5.90 12.68 1.85
N HIS A 166 -5.19 12.16 0.84
CA HIS A 166 -5.82 11.45 -0.27
C HIS A 166 -6.63 10.25 0.22
N MET A 167 -6.06 9.42 1.10
CA MET A 167 -6.77 8.29 1.69
C MET A 167 -7.97 8.73 2.53
N ALA A 168 -7.83 9.77 3.35
CA ALA A 168 -8.92 10.25 4.19
C ALA A 168 -10.10 10.78 3.38
N LYS A 169 -9.83 11.34 2.21
CA LYS A 169 -10.84 11.89 1.30
C LYS A 169 -11.50 10.80 0.45
N ASP A 170 -10.70 9.94 -0.17
CA ASP A 170 -11.16 9.12 -1.30
C ASP A 170 -11.15 7.60 -1.01
N CYS A 171 -10.49 7.12 0.06
CA CYS A 171 -10.49 5.70 0.41
C CYS A 171 -11.78 5.31 1.16
N LYS A 172 -12.56 4.41 0.55
CA LYS A 172 -13.85 3.96 1.07
C LYS A 172 -13.75 3.27 2.44
N ALA A 173 -12.65 2.54 2.66
CA ALA A 173 -12.43 1.78 3.89
C ALA A 173 -11.71 2.60 4.99
N TRP A 174 -11.38 3.87 4.75
CA TRP A 174 -10.54 4.65 5.67
C TRP A 174 -11.15 4.81 7.06
N LYS A 175 -12.39 5.33 7.14
CA LYS A 175 -13.07 5.57 8.42
C LYS A 175 -13.30 4.29 9.21
N GLU A 176 -13.78 3.24 8.55
CA GLU A 176 -13.99 1.92 9.16
C GLU A 176 -12.68 1.32 9.67
N SER A 177 -11.60 1.43 8.90
CA SER A 177 -10.29 0.93 9.33
C SER A 177 -9.76 1.70 10.54
N LEU A 178 -9.99 3.01 10.60
CA LEU A 178 -9.60 3.81 11.77
C LEU A 178 -10.38 3.45 13.03
N SER A 179 -11.67 3.09 12.94
CA SER A 179 -12.47 2.66 14.09
C SER A 179 -12.10 1.27 14.62
N ARG A 180 -11.30 0.51 13.86
CA ARG A 180 -10.84 -0.83 14.21
C ARG A 180 -9.44 -0.87 14.82
N LEU A 181 -8.72 0.26 14.79
CA LEU A 181 -7.43 0.40 15.48
C LEU A 181 -7.62 0.55 16.99
#